data_AF-A0A2N1YK75-F1
#
_entry.id   AF-A0A2N1YK75-F1
#
_cell.length_a   1.000
_cell.length_b   1.000
_cell.length_c   1.000
_cell.angle_alpha   90.00
_cell.angle_beta   90.00
_cell.angle_gamma   90.00
#
_symmetry.space_group_name_H-M   'P 1'
#
loop_
_entity.id
_entity.type
_entity.pdbx_description
1 polymer ?
#
loop_
_entity_poly.entity_id
_entity_poly.type
_entity_poly.pdbx_seq_one_letter_code
_entity_poly.pdbx_strand_id
1 'polypeptide(L)'
;MKRLITLCTAGLTLLMSSVGATAFSKVDSTMLCAATTEDGALEVVVERLLETGAFSYEAAPALLALDCAGATLMQRMIDGAQAENLEYAVIDLGVNVNQPLMPVEAGSLTVIQYLMKQAAVARTEMAREFALEYMQDFRNVDFNPNLQLVTLK
;
A
#
# COMPACT_ATOMS: atom_id res chain seq x y z
N MET A 1 9.04 46.25 -45.54
CA MET A 1 8.23 45.03 -45.30
C MET A 1 8.92 44.21 -44.22
N LYS A 2 8.41 44.24 -42.98
CA LYS A 2 8.91 43.45 -41.85
C LYS A 2 8.25 42.07 -41.90
N ARG A 3 9.02 40.98 -41.86
CA ARG A 3 8.48 39.63 -41.59
C ARG A 3 9.00 39.14 -40.24
N LEU A 4 8.02 38.78 -39.41
CA LEU A 4 8.14 38.31 -38.04
C LEU A 4 8.83 36.95 -37.96
N ILE A 5 9.51 36.79 -36.83
CA ILE A 5 10.10 35.57 -36.27
C ILE A 5 8.99 34.57 -35.93
N THR A 6 9.23 33.28 -36.14
CA THR A 6 8.46 32.20 -35.47
C THR A 6 9.45 31.19 -34.92
N LEU A 7 9.72 31.28 -33.61
CA LEU A 7 10.39 30.24 -32.85
C LEU A 7 9.46 29.04 -32.75
N CYS A 8 9.94 27.88 -33.16
CA CYS A 8 9.28 26.61 -32.96
C CYS A 8 9.68 26.06 -31.57
N THR A 9 8.96 26.45 -30.53
CA THR A 9 9.08 25.87 -29.19
C THR A 9 8.37 24.52 -29.21
N ALA A 10 9.12 23.43 -29.38
CA ALA A 10 8.59 22.08 -29.23
C ALA A 10 8.27 21.84 -27.75
N GLY A 11 6.99 21.95 -27.39
CA GLY A 11 6.47 21.54 -26.09
C GLY A 11 6.54 20.03 -25.96
N LEU A 12 7.50 19.56 -25.16
CA LEU A 12 7.57 18.17 -24.71
C LEU A 12 6.49 17.97 -23.64
N THR A 13 5.31 17.55 -24.06
CA THR A 13 4.24 17.15 -23.14
C THR A 13 4.64 15.84 -22.46
N LEU A 14 5.07 15.91 -21.20
CA LEU A 14 5.21 14.73 -20.35
C LEU A 14 3.82 14.09 -20.19
N LEU A 15 3.58 13.00 -20.89
CA LEU A 15 2.48 12.08 -20.59
C LEU A 15 2.83 11.37 -19.30
N MET A 16 2.37 11.90 -18.15
CA MET A 16 2.36 11.15 -16.91
C MET A 16 1.34 10.02 -17.05
N SER A 17 1.82 8.82 -17.37
CA SER A 17 0.99 7.61 -17.39
C SER A 17 0.57 7.28 -15.96
N SER A 18 -0.70 7.53 -15.63
CA SER A 18 -1.34 7.12 -14.38
C SER A 18 -1.60 5.60 -14.39
N VAL A 19 -0.54 4.81 -14.20
CA VAL A 19 -0.65 3.37 -13.97
C VAL A 19 -1.07 3.17 -12.51
N GLY A 20 -2.37 3.06 -12.24
CA GLY A 20 -2.85 2.76 -10.88
C GLY A 20 -4.36 2.84 -10.66
N ALA A 21 -5.11 3.53 -11.52
CA ALA A 21 -6.53 3.80 -11.28
C ALA A 21 -7.49 2.63 -11.57
N THR A 22 -7.01 1.49 -12.09
CA THR A 22 -7.89 0.41 -12.59
C THR A 22 -8.02 -0.80 -11.67
N ALA A 23 -7.21 -0.92 -10.62
CA ALA A 23 -7.21 -2.12 -9.77
C ALA A 23 -8.49 -2.27 -8.92
N PHE A 24 -9.20 -1.18 -8.64
CA PHE A 24 -10.35 -1.15 -7.72
C PHE A 24 -11.64 -0.62 -8.34
N SER A 25 -11.75 -0.53 -9.67
CA SER A 25 -12.91 0.11 -10.33
C SER A 25 -14.25 -0.61 -10.11
N LYS A 26 -14.23 -1.83 -9.53
CA LYS A 26 -15.41 -2.63 -9.14
C LYS A 26 -15.53 -2.82 -7.62
N VAL A 27 -14.57 -2.32 -6.85
CA VAL A 27 -14.47 -2.55 -5.41
C VAL A 27 -14.88 -1.28 -4.68
N ASP A 28 -15.82 -1.39 -3.74
CA ASP A 28 -16.14 -0.28 -2.86
C ASP A 28 -14.99 -0.05 -1.88
N SER A 29 -14.14 0.94 -2.19
CA SER A 29 -13.03 1.34 -1.34
C SER A 29 -13.49 1.73 0.06
N THR A 30 -14.73 2.21 0.22
CA THR A 30 -15.30 2.57 1.53
C THR A 30 -15.37 1.37 2.46
N MET A 31 -15.79 0.21 1.94
CA MET A 31 -15.90 -1.03 2.73
C MET A 31 -14.53 -1.55 3.14
N LEU A 32 -13.55 -1.56 2.23
CA LEU A 32 -12.17 -1.94 2.56
C LEU A 32 -11.55 -1.00 3.60
N CYS A 33 -11.75 0.30 3.44
CA CYS A 33 -11.25 1.29 4.39
C CYS A 33 -11.93 1.19 5.77
N ALA A 34 -13.22 0.84 5.82
CA ALA A 34 -13.95 0.61 7.06
C ALA A 34 -13.49 -0.66 7.77
N ALA A 35 -13.15 -1.72 7.03
CA ALA A 35 -12.66 -2.98 7.59
C ALA A 35 -11.39 -2.81 8.44
N THR A 36 -10.60 -1.75 8.21
CA THR A 36 -9.41 -1.46 9.02
C THR A 36 -9.69 -0.99 10.46
N THR A 37 -10.95 -0.90 10.90
CA THR A 37 -11.27 -0.50 12.28
C THR A 37 -11.54 -1.66 13.22
N GLU A 38 -11.62 -2.89 12.69
CA GLU A 38 -11.89 -4.10 13.45
C GLU A 38 -10.83 -5.15 13.12
N ASP A 39 -10.26 -5.78 14.14
CA ASP A 39 -9.22 -6.80 13.95
C ASP A 39 -9.76 -7.95 13.08
N GLY A 40 -8.99 -8.34 12.06
CA GLY A 40 -9.31 -9.42 11.11
C GLY A 40 -10.44 -9.10 10.10
N ALA A 41 -11.14 -7.97 10.20
CA ALA A 41 -12.27 -7.69 9.32
C ALA A 41 -11.86 -7.46 7.86
N LEU A 42 -10.60 -7.05 7.60
CA LEU A 42 -10.10 -6.87 6.23
C LEU A 42 -10.06 -8.19 5.46
N GLU A 43 -9.64 -9.28 6.10
CA GLU A 43 -9.63 -10.63 5.51
C GLU A 43 -11.01 -11.01 5.01
N VAL A 44 -12.03 -10.90 5.86
CA VAL A 44 -13.42 -11.24 5.52
C VAL A 44 -13.90 -10.50 4.28
N VAL A 45 -13.58 -9.21 4.18
CA VAL A 45 -13.98 -8.38 3.05
C VAL A 45 -13.22 -8.78 1.78
N VAL A 46 -11.91 -8.95 1.84
CA VAL A 46 -11.09 -9.26 0.67
C VAL A 46 -11.35 -10.67 0.16
N GLU A 47 -11.51 -11.67 1.03
CA GLU A 47 -11.88 -13.04 0.64
C GLU A 47 -13.24 -13.05 -0.09
N ARG A 48 -14.21 -12.27 0.38
CA ARG A 48 -15.48 -12.13 -0.33
C ARG A 48 -15.32 -11.52 -1.72
N LEU A 49 -14.40 -10.57 -1.88
CA LEU A 49 -14.11 -9.97 -3.18
C LEU A 49 -13.34 -10.93 -4.10
N LEU A 50 -12.47 -11.79 -3.56
CA LEU A 50 -11.81 -12.87 -4.28
C LEU A 50 -12.84 -13.88 -4.81
N GLU A 51 -13.74 -14.36 -3.95
CA GLU A 51 -14.81 -15.30 -4.32
C GLU A 51 -15.69 -14.79 -5.47
N THR A 52 -15.97 -13.49 -5.49
CA THR A 52 -16.82 -12.85 -6.50
C THR A 52 -16.05 -12.40 -7.74
N GLY A 53 -14.72 -12.57 -7.76
CA GLY A 53 -13.85 -12.08 -8.85
C GLY A 53 -13.77 -10.56 -8.94
N ALA A 54 -14.19 -9.85 -7.88
CA ALA A 54 -14.08 -8.40 -7.77
C ALA A 54 -12.68 -7.94 -7.33
N PHE A 55 -11.89 -8.85 -6.75
CA PHE A 55 -10.48 -8.67 -6.41
C PHE A 55 -9.64 -9.83 -6.94
N SER A 56 -8.35 -9.59 -7.17
CA SER A 56 -7.38 -10.62 -7.55
C SER A 56 -6.10 -10.43 -6.75
N TYR A 57 -5.34 -11.52 -6.54
CA TYR A 57 -4.03 -11.47 -5.87
C TYR A 57 -3.04 -10.50 -6.55
N GLU A 58 -3.17 -10.28 -7.87
CA GLU A 58 -2.35 -9.30 -8.61
C GLU A 58 -2.61 -7.85 -8.17
N ALA A 59 -3.80 -7.57 -7.62
CA ALA A 59 -4.18 -6.26 -7.10
C ALA A 59 -3.73 -6.03 -5.64
N ALA A 60 -3.24 -7.06 -4.95
CA ALA A 60 -2.83 -6.97 -3.55
C ALA A 60 -1.78 -5.89 -3.26
N PRO A 61 -0.75 -5.67 -4.09
CA PRO A 61 0.20 -4.57 -3.84
C PRO A 61 -0.48 -3.19 -3.87
N ALA A 62 -1.51 -3.02 -4.71
CA ALA A 62 -2.24 -1.76 -4.81
C ALA A 62 -3.22 -1.54 -3.64
N LEU A 63 -3.59 -2.60 -2.92
CA LEU A 63 -4.53 -2.53 -1.78
C LEU A 63 -3.94 -1.70 -0.65
N LEU A 64 -2.63 -1.84 -0.38
CA LEU A 64 -1.93 -1.09 0.66
C LEU A 64 -1.99 0.42 0.45
N ALA A 65 -1.92 0.85 -0.82
CA ALA A 65 -1.94 2.24 -1.24
C ALA A 65 -3.35 2.80 -1.49
N LEU A 66 -4.40 2.00 -1.29
CA LEU A 66 -5.79 2.44 -1.48
C LEU A 66 -6.08 3.69 -0.64
N ASP A 67 -6.59 4.75 -1.28
CA ASP A 67 -6.92 5.98 -0.58
C ASP A 67 -8.18 5.81 0.28
N CYS A 68 -8.03 6.06 1.57
CA CYS A 68 -9.07 6.01 2.57
C CYS A 68 -9.30 7.41 3.15
N ALA A 69 -9.78 8.32 2.31
CA ALA A 69 -10.06 9.72 2.64
C ALA A 69 -8.81 10.51 3.07
N GLY A 70 -7.75 10.45 2.24
CA GLY A 70 -6.51 11.21 2.45
C GLY A 70 -5.43 10.46 3.24
N ALA A 71 -5.68 9.21 3.61
CA ALA A 71 -4.71 8.30 4.21
C ALA A 71 -4.77 6.96 3.47
N THR A 72 -3.62 6.35 3.18
CA THR A 72 -3.59 5.00 2.61
C THR A 72 -4.20 3.97 3.55
N LEU A 73 -4.73 2.86 3.04
CA LEU A 73 -5.20 1.72 3.84
C LEU A 73 -4.13 1.26 4.85
N MET A 74 -2.87 1.15 4.43
CA MET A 74 -1.77 0.79 5.32
C MET A 74 -1.58 1.80 6.47
N GLN A 75 -1.69 3.10 6.20
CA GLN A 75 -1.64 4.13 7.24
C GLN A 75 -2.76 3.93 8.27
N ARG A 76 -3.98 3.61 7.83
CA ARG A 76 -5.10 3.37 8.76
C ARG A 76 -4.84 2.18 9.67
N MET A 77 -4.33 1.08 9.11
CA MET A 77 -3.97 -0.09 9.91
C MET A 77 -2.88 0.23 10.93
N ILE A 78 -1.88 1.03 10.56
CA ILE A 78 -0.82 1.49 11.49
C ILE A 78 -1.39 2.42 12.57
N ASP A 79 -2.20 3.40 12.17
CA ASP A 79 -2.79 4.37 13.10
C ASP A 79 -3.73 3.70 14.12
N GLY A 80 -4.40 2.61 13.72
CA GLY A 80 -5.27 1.80 14.56
C GLY A 80 -4.60 0.60 15.22
N ALA A 81 -3.28 0.43 15.08
CA ALA A 81 -2.51 -0.72 15.60
C ALA A 81 -3.09 -2.10 15.20
N GLN A 82 -3.54 -2.23 13.96
CA GLN A 82 -4.27 -3.38 13.44
C GLN A 82 -3.32 -4.45 12.88
N ALA A 83 -2.77 -5.29 13.76
CA ALA A 83 -1.77 -6.30 13.39
C ALA A 83 -2.32 -7.32 12.39
N GLU A 84 -3.47 -7.93 12.69
CA GLU A 84 -4.08 -8.99 11.88
C GLU A 84 -4.43 -8.51 10.46
N ASN A 85 -5.00 -7.30 10.36
CA ASN A 85 -5.32 -6.72 9.05
C ASN A 85 -4.06 -6.44 8.22
N LEU A 86 -2.96 -5.99 8.86
CA LEU A 86 -1.71 -5.74 8.16
C LEU A 86 -1.00 -7.04 7.78
N GLU A 87 -1.07 -8.07 8.62
CA GLU A 87 -0.57 -9.42 8.33
C GLU A 87 -1.27 -9.99 7.11
N TYR A 88 -2.60 -9.97 7.10
CA TYR A 88 -3.36 -10.43 5.94
C TYR A 88 -2.98 -9.67 4.66
N ALA A 89 -2.98 -8.34 4.73
CA ALA A 89 -2.74 -7.49 3.56
C ALA A 89 -1.33 -7.63 2.96
N VAL A 90 -0.35 -8.06 3.75
CA VAL A 90 1.06 -8.11 3.33
C VAL A 90 1.56 -9.54 3.17
N ILE A 91 1.27 -10.40 4.14
CA ILE A 91 1.79 -11.77 4.23
C ILE A 91 0.86 -12.73 3.49
N ASP A 92 -0.42 -12.77 3.87
CA ASP A 92 -1.36 -13.77 3.32
C ASP A 92 -1.66 -13.52 1.84
N LEU A 93 -1.80 -12.24 1.47
CA LEU A 93 -1.95 -11.86 0.07
C LEU A 93 -0.63 -11.96 -0.74
N GLY A 94 0.48 -12.36 -0.12
CA GLY A 94 1.75 -12.61 -0.80
C GLY A 94 2.41 -11.37 -1.41
N VAL A 95 2.23 -10.20 -0.78
CA VAL A 95 2.77 -8.94 -1.30
C VAL A 95 4.30 -8.93 -1.21
N ASN A 96 4.96 -8.60 -2.32
CA ASN A 96 6.42 -8.41 -2.32
C ASN A 96 6.79 -7.08 -1.64
N VAL A 97 7.06 -7.15 -0.33
CA VAL A 97 7.40 -5.98 0.49
C VAL A 97 8.65 -5.23 0.09
N ASN A 98 9.53 -5.84 -0.71
CA ASN A 98 10.77 -5.22 -1.16
C ASN A 98 10.55 -4.32 -2.38
N GLN A 99 9.36 -4.34 -2.99
CA GLN A 99 8.99 -3.37 -4.01
C GLN A 99 8.56 -2.04 -3.39
N PRO A 100 8.78 -0.91 -4.07
CA PRO A 100 8.40 0.40 -3.55
C PRO A 100 6.90 0.65 -3.79
N LEU A 101 6.08 0.16 -2.87
CA LEU A 101 4.62 0.12 -2.97
C LEU A 101 3.92 1.34 -2.38
N MET A 102 4.53 1.96 -1.35
CA MET A 102 3.85 2.97 -0.55
C MET A 102 4.14 4.37 -1.07
N PRO A 103 3.14 5.10 -1.60
CA PRO A 103 3.37 6.45 -2.11
C PRO A 103 3.74 7.42 -0.98
N VAL A 104 4.74 8.25 -1.23
CA VAL A 104 5.16 9.38 -0.40
C VAL A 104 5.49 10.57 -1.30
N GLU A 105 5.67 11.77 -0.72
CA GLU A 105 5.95 12.98 -1.52
C GLU A 105 7.17 12.83 -2.46
N ALA A 106 8.22 12.15 -2.00
CA ALA A 106 9.47 11.96 -2.74
C ALA A 106 9.50 10.67 -3.60
N GLY A 107 8.34 10.04 -3.89
CA GLY A 107 8.25 8.83 -4.70
C GLY A 107 7.49 7.70 -3.99
N SER A 108 8.10 6.52 -3.88
CA SER A 108 7.51 5.41 -3.13
C SER A 108 8.52 4.69 -2.26
N LEU A 109 8.03 4.15 -1.15
CA LEU A 109 8.79 3.39 -0.17
C LEU A 109 8.38 1.92 -0.22
N THR A 110 9.33 1.05 0.11
CA THR A 110 9.00 -0.34 0.49
C THR A 110 8.14 -0.36 1.76
N VAL A 111 7.44 -1.47 2.02
CA VAL A 111 6.63 -1.64 3.23
C VAL A 111 7.48 -1.41 4.50
N ILE A 112 8.70 -1.97 4.52
CA ILE A 112 9.63 -1.80 5.64
C ILE A 112 10.08 -0.34 5.80
N GLN A 113 10.46 0.33 4.71
CA GLN A 113 10.82 1.76 4.77
C GLN A 113 9.64 2.62 5.22
N TYR A 114 8.41 2.26 4.84
CA TYR A 114 7.22 2.95 5.28
C TYR A 114 6.97 2.77 6.79
N LEU A 115 7.08 1.55 7.32
CA LEU A 115 7.02 1.29 8.77
C LEU A 115 8.11 2.05 9.53
N MET A 116 9.36 2.04 9.04
CA MET A 116 10.45 2.83 9.61
C MET A 116 10.14 4.33 9.65
N LYS A 117 9.53 4.87 8.58
CA LYS A 117 9.08 6.26 8.55
C LYS A 117 8.00 6.49 9.62
N GLN A 118 6.98 5.63 9.70
CA GLN A 118 5.89 5.80 10.67
C GLN A 118 6.35 5.69 12.12
N ALA A 119 7.30 4.80 12.43
CA ALA A 119 7.96 4.73 13.72
C ALA A 119 8.55 6.09 14.17
N ALA A 120 8.98 6.92 13.22
CA ALA A 120 9.54 8.25 13.51
C ALA A 120 8.51 9.38 13.49
N VAL A 121 7.50 9.32 12.61
CA VAL A 121 6.63 10.48 12.31
C VAL A 121 5.14 10.27 12.59
N ALA A 122 4.69 9.07 12.99
CA ALA A 122 3.29 8.84 13.28
C ALA A 122 2.82 9.71 14.46
N ARG A 123 1.55 10.13 14.41
CA ARG A 123 1.01 11.17 15.31
C ARG A 123 0.89 10.70 16.75
N THR A 124 0.61 9.41 16.95
CA THR A 124 0.40 8.81 18.27
C THR A 124 1.61 7.99 18.67
N GLU A 125 1.80 7.77 19.97
CA GLU A 125 2.81 6.85 20.49
C GLU A 125 2.49 5.41 20.08
N MET A 126 1.23 4.99 20.25
CA MET A 126 0.73 3.68 19.82
C MET A 126 1.08 3.35 18.37
N ALA A 127 0.87 4.27 17.42
CA ALA A 127 1.19 4.02 16.01
C ALA A 127 2.71 3.94 15.76
N ARG A 128 3.52 4.68 16.53
CA ARG A 128 4.99 4.61 16.45
C ARG A 128 5.50 3.28 17.00
N GLU A 129 4.99 2.85 18.15
CA GLU A 129 5.32 1.57 18.78
C GLU A 129 4.89 0.40 17.90
N PHE A 130 3.65 0.41 17.43
CA PHE A 130 3.13 -0.59 16.50
C PHE A 130 4.02 -0.72 15.26
N ALA A 131 4.40 0.40 14.63
CA ALA A 131 5.26 0.36 13.45
C ALA A 131 6.68 -0.20 13.75
N LEU A 132 7.21 0.04 14.94
CA LEU A 132 8.50 -0.50 15.39
C LEU A 132 8.43 -2.01 15.67
N GLU A 133 7.41 -2.44 16.39
CA GLU A 133 7.18 -3.85 16.77
C GLU A 133 6.88 -4.68 15.53
N TYR A 134 5.93 -4.24 14.71
CA TYR A 134 5.55 -4.94 13.49
C TYR A 134 6.71 -5.09 12.51
N MET A 135 7.61 -4.09 12.41
CA MET A 135 8.83 -4.22 11.61
C MET A 135 9.78 -5.33 12.12
N GLN A 136 9.83 -5.57 13.44
CA GLN A 136 10.63 -6.65 14.02
C GLN A 136 9.98 -8.00 13.74
N ASP A 137 8.67 -8.11 13.95
CA ASP A 137 7.90 -9.32 13.68
C ASP A 137 7.97 -9.70 12.20
N PHE A 138 7.94 -8.73 11.29
CA PHE A 138 8.03 -8.97 9.86
C PHE A 138 9.33 -9.66 9.41
N ARG A 139 10.38 -9.63 10.25
CA ARG A 139 11.67 -10.30 10.03
C ARG A 139 11.76 -11.66 10.72
N ASN A 140 10.77 -12.01 11.53
CA ASN A 140 10.67 -13.31 12.17
C ASN A 140 10.03 -14.30 11.19
N VAL A 141 10.66 -15.47 11.01
CA VAL A 141 10.18 -16.51 10.09
C VAL A 141 8.90 -17.19 10.56
N ASP A 142 8.68 -17.24 11.89
CA ASP A 142 7.47 -17.85 12.46
C ASP A 142 6.24 -16.94 12.26
N PHE A 143 6.48 -15.63 12.16
CA PHE A 143 5.45 -14.64 11.86
C PHE A 143 5.28 -14.43 10.34
N ASN A 144 6.40 -14.33 9.61
CA ASN A 144 6.43 -14.12 8.17
C ASN A 144 7.05 -15.32 7.45
N PRO A 145 6.25 -16.36 7.15
CA PRO A 145 6.74 -17.56 6.45
C PRO A 145 7.22 -17.25 5.03
N ASN A 146 6.82 -16.12 4.42
CA ASN A 146 7.28 -15.72 3.10
C ASN A 146 8.79 -15.46 3.04
N LEU A 147 9.46 -15.25 4.17
CA LEU A 147 10.92 -15.13 4.25
C LEU A 147 11.65 -16.40 3.79
N GLN A 148 11.05 -17.58 4.01
CA GLN A 148 11.61 -18.86 3.58
C GLN A 148 11.57 -19.02 2.05
N LEU A 149 10.56 -18.43 1.40
CA LEU A 149 10.37 -18.51 -0.05
C LEU A 149 11.43 -17.70 -0.81
N VAL A 150 12.02 -16.69 -0.18
CA VAL A 150 13.10 -15.85 -0.75
C VAL A 150 14.46 -16.55 -0.68
N THR A 151 14.66 -17.46 0.27
CA THR A 151 15.96 -18.15 0.48
C THR A 151 16.18 -19.35 -0.45
N LEU A 152 15.13 -19.81 -1.14
CA LEU A 152 15.17 -20.98 -2.02
C LEU A 152 15.35 -20.65 -3.52
N LYS A 153 15.76 -19.42 -3.85
CA LYS A 153 16.08 -18.99 -5.22
C LYS A 153 17.57 -18.82 -5.45
#